data_AF-A0A7S4IG43-F1
#
_entry.id   AF-A0A7S4IG43-F1
#
_cell.length_a   1.000
_cell.length_b   1.000
_cell.length_c   1.000
_cell.angle_alpha   90.00
_cell.angle_beta   90.00
_cell.angle_gamma   90.00
#
_symmetry.space_group_name_H-M   'P 1'
#
loop_
_entity.id
_entity.type
_entity.pdbx_description
1 polymer ?
#
loop_
_entity_poly.entity_id
_entity_poly.type
_entity_poly.pdbx_seq_one_letter_code
_entity_poly.pdbx_strand_id
1 'polypeptide(L)'
;MSTTSGSLEHRKLQKKLEGELKSCKAELGKMRKQLQSMERMQSKQIRDIHAKLDQRPQPNPDTAIADTVPKMTPIGYLESCFPEKNGTPRQGSIAPSSKAKLRILWGTNPQHTLEGLADYSHVWVMFLFHANGNVVVKSKVRPPQLSGEKKGLFSTRTPHRPNPIGLSLCKIDSIEHDTVFLSGVDIIDGTPILDIKPYIPAFDNPNLHALVQPHPLPERKKERDLPTDDTSVATSYFSTPDYVKRTQDKLTIVFSSSAEEDLG
;
A
#
# COMPACT_ATOMS: atom_id res chain seq x y z
N MET A 1 -80.11 14.83 -0.32
CA MET A 1 -79.74 13.41 -0.07
C MET A 1 -78.28 13.22 -0.45
N SER A 2 -77.30 13.31 0.48
CA SER A 2 -75.88 13.06 0.15
C SER A 2 -74.97 12.83 1.38
N THR A 3 -75.45 12.19 2.46
CA THR A 3 -74.64 12.03 3.70
C THR A 3 -74.28 10.58 4.05
N THR A 4 -74.89 9.59 3.41
CA THR A 4 -74.69 8.17 3.78
C THR A 4 -73.53 7.50 3.06
N SER A 5 -73.12 8.00 1.88
CA SER A 5 -72.06 7.42 1.04
C SER A 5 -70.65 7.60 1.63
N GLY A 6 -70.33 8.78 2.18
CA GLY A 6 -69.00 9.09 2.72
C GLY A 6 -68.62 8.31 3.99
N SER A 7 -69.60 7.86 4.78
CA SER A 7 -69.37 7.12 6.03
C SER A 7 -68.87 5.69 5.79
N LEU A 8 -69.33 5.04 4.72
CA LEU A 8 -68.94 3.67 4.40
C LEU A 8 -67.53 3.61 3.78
N GLU A 9 -67.21 4.55 2.90
CA GLU A 9 -65.88 4.75 2.31
C GLU A 9 -64.82 5.04 3.38
N HIS A 10 -65.12 5.94 4.32
CA HIS A 10 -64.22 6.27 5.42
C HIS A 10 -63.93 5.06 6.31
N ARG A 11 -64.93 4.22 6.58
CA ARG A 11 -64.77 2.99 7.38
C ARG A 11 -63.95 1.92 6.66
N LYS A 12 -64.06 1.83 5.34
CA LYS A 12 -63.22 0.93 4.51
C LYS A 12 -61.77 1.41 4.50
N LEU A 13 -61.55 2.70 4.33
CA LEU A 13 -60.21 3.30 4.32
C LEU A 13 -59.51 3.13 5.68
N GLN A 14 -60.23 3.36 6.77
CA GLN A 14 -59.70 3.16 8.13
C GLN A 14 -59.28 1.70 8.38
N LYS A 15 -60.10 0.72 7.99
CA LYS A 15 -59.74 -0.71 8.09
C LYS A 15 -58.53 -1.06 7.24
N LYS A 16 -58.40 -0.48 6.04
CA LYS A 16 -57.24 -0.67 5.17
C LYS A 16 -55.96 -0.13 5.82
N LEU A 17 -56.03 1.09 6.36
CA LEU A 17 -54.91 1.74 7.06
C LEU A 17 -54.48 0.96 8.32
N GLU A 18 -55.44 0.45 9.09
CA GLU A 18 -55.17 -0.42 10.25
C GLU A 18 -54.49 -1.74 9.83
N GLY A 19 -54.89 -2.31 8.69
CA GLY A 19 -54.27 -3.49 8.10
C GLY A 19 -52.82 -3.24 7.65
N GLU A 20 -52.59 -2.12 6.96
CA GLU A 20 -51.25 -1.69 6.52
C GLU A 20 -50.34 -1.38 7.72
N LEU A 21 -50.86 -0.69 8.74
CA LEU A 21 -50.13 -0.40 9.99
C LEU A 21 -49.75 -1.69 10.72
N LYS A 22 -50.64 -2.69 10.74
CA LYS A 22 -50.37 -4.00 11.33
C LYS A 22 -49.28 -4.75 10.56
N SER A 23 -49.32 -4.70 9.23
CA SER A 23 -48.30 -5.29 8.36
C SER A 23 -46.93 -4.65 8.57
N CYS A 24 -46.87 -3.31 8.58
CA CYS A 24 -45.63 -2.54 8.80
C CYS A 24 -45.02 -2.82 10.18
N LYS A 25 -45.84 -2.90 11.23
CA LYS A 25 -45.37 -3.29 12.58
C LYS A 25 -44.79 -4.72 12.60
N ALA A 26 -45.38 -5.65 11.86
CA ALA A 26 -44.89 -7.01 11.75
C ALA A 26 -43.55 -7.07 11.01
N GLU A 27 -43.39 -6.31 9.93
CA GLU A 27 -42.12 -6.20 9.19
C GLU A 27 -41.02 -5.55 10.02
N LEU A 28 -41.31 -4.45 10.73
CA LEU A 28 -40.37 -3.85 11.68
C LEU A 28 -39.93 -4.85 12.76
N GLY A 29 -40.84 -5.71 13.22
CA GLY A 29 -40.51 -6.81 14.13
C GLY A 29 -39.56 -7.84 13.52
N LYS A 30 -39.72 -8.17 12.25
CA LYS A 30 -38.81 -9.08 11.51
C LYS A 30 -37.43 -8.45 11.32
N MET A 31 -37.37 -7.19 10.88
CA MET A 31 -36.11 -6.46 10.66
C MET A 31 -35.31 -6.30 11.96
N ARG A 32 -35.97 -5.99 13.08
CA ARG A 32 -35.30 -5.92 14.40
C ARG A 32 -34.67 -7.25 14.81
N LYS A 33 -35.35 -8.37 14.56
CA LYS A 33 -34.80 -9.70 14.84
C LYS A 33 -33.61 -10.03 13.94
N GLN A 34 -33.67 -9.65 12.66
CA GLN A 34 -32.53 -9.79 11.74
C GLN A 34 -31.32 -8.96 12.19
N LEU A 35 -31.53 -7.70 12.58
CA LEU A 35 -30.47 -6.83 13.11
C LEU A 35 -29.81 -7.42 14.35
N GLN A 36 -30.59 -7.88 15.33
CA GLN A 36 -30.03 -8.53 16.53
C GLN A 36 -29.25 -9.81 16.20
N SER A 37 -29.69 -10.56 15.19
CA SER A 37 -28.96 -11.75 14.72
C SER A 37 -27.63 -11.37 14.07
N MET A 38 -27.60 -10.32 13.25
CA MET A 38 -26.40 -9.80 12.63
C MET A 38 -25.41 -9.25 13.67
N GLU A 39 -25.86 -8.47 14.65
CA GLU A 39 -25.02 -7.93 15.72
C GLU A 39 -24.32 -9.03 16.54
N ARG A 40 -25.04 -10.12 16.83
CA ARG A 40 -24.48 -11.31 17.49
C ARG A 40 -23.43 -12.00 16.62
N MET A 41 -23.69 -12.12 15.32
CA MET A 41 -22.75 -12.71 14.37
C MET A 41 -21.47 -11.88 14.28
N GLN A 42 -21.60 -10.57 14.15
CA GLN A 42 -20.48 -9.63 14.10
C GLN A 42 -19.67 -9.67 15.41
N SER A 43 -20.34 -9.67 16.56
CA SER A 43 -19.69 -9.76 17.88
C SER A 43 -18.96 -11.09 18.09
N LYS A 44 -19.44 -12.19 17.50
CA LYS A 44 -18.70 -13.46 17.49
C LYS A 44 -17.47 -13.38 16.58
N GLN A 45 -17.62 -12.84 15.37
CA GLN A 45 -16.51 -12.68 14.43
C GLN A 45 -15.39 -11.79 14.98
N ILE A 46 -15.73 -10.69 15.66
CA ILE A 46 -14.74 -9.81 16.32
C ILE A 46 -13.96 -10.59 17.39
N ARG A 47 -14.64 -11.37 18.22
CA ARG A 47 -13.99 -12.22 19.22
C ARG A 47 -13.07 -13.26 18.59
N ASP A 48 -13.51 -13.91 17.52
CA ASP A 48 -12.70 -14.91 16.80
C ASP A 48 -11.46 -14.27 16.14
N ILE A 49 -11.56 -13.02 15.67
CA ILE A 49 -10.42 -12.26 15.14
C ILE A 49 -9.43 -11.92 16.26
N HIS A 50 -9.90 -11.39 17.38
CA HIS A 50 -9.03 -11.08 18.51
C HIS A 50 -8.31 -12.33 19.01
N ALA A 51 -9.00 -13.46 19.17
CA ALA A 51 -8.38 -14.73 19.54
C ALA A 51 -7.30 -15.17 18.55
N LYS A 52 -7.50 -14.99 17.24
CA LYS A 52 -6.49 -15.30 16.20
C LYS A 52 -5.31 -14.33 16.21
N LEU A 53 -5.53 -13.05 16.53
CA LEU A 53 -4.48 -12.05 16.64
C LEU A 53 -3.63 -12.29 17.90
N ASP A 54 -4.27 -12.66 19.02
CA ASP A 54 -3.62 -12.96 20.29
C ASP A 54 -2.77 -14.24 20.21
N GLN A 55 -3.20 -15.20 19.39
CA GLN A 55 -2.47 -16.45 19.13
C GLN A 55 -1.42 -16.33 18.01
N ARG A 56 -1.18 -15.13 17.45
CA ARG A 56 -0.17 -14.97 16.41
C ARG A 56 1.20 -15.36 16.98
N PRO A 57 1.91 -16.32 16.35
CA PRO A 57 3.29 -16.61 16.74
C PRO A 57 4.08 -15.32 16.67
N GLN A 58 4.67 -14.91 17.79
CA GLN A 58 5.61 -13.80 17.75
C GLN A 58 6.81 -14.27 16.92
N PRO A 59 7.27 -13.48 15.94
CA PRO A 59 8.45 -13.85 15.18
C PRO A 59 9.60 -14.02 16.17
N ASN A 60 10.00 -15.27 16.42
CA ASN A 60 11.11 -15.58 17.30
C ASN A 60 12.38 -15.18 16.54
N PRO A 61 13.17 -14.20 17.02
CA PRO A 61 14.38 -13.75 16.33
C PRO A 61 15.42 -14.87 16.14
N ASP A 62 15.33 -15.94 16.93
CA ASP A 62 16.27 -17.07 16.89
C ASP A 62 15.83 -18.23 15.98
N THR A 63 14.60 -18.22 15.46
CA THR A 63 14.16 -19.26 14.52
C THR A 63 14.63 -18.90 13.11
N ALA A 64 15.84 -19.33 12.77
CA ALA A 64 16.44 -19.47 11.44
C ALA A 64 15.59 -18.95 10.24
N ILE A 65 15.52 -17.62 10.10
CA ILE A 65 14.99 -16.95 8.89
C ILE A 65 15.95 -17.15 7.69
N ALA A 66 17.20 -17.54 7.95
CA ALA A 66 18.24 -17.67 6.94
C ALA A 66 17.88 -18.66 5.81
N ASP A 67 17.15 -19.73 6.10
CA ASP A 67 16.79 -20.76 5.11
C ASP A 67 15.47 -20.47 4.36
N THR A 68 14.70 -19.45 4.76
CA THR A 68 13.41 -19.10 4.14
C THR A 68 13.42 -17.76 3.39
N VAL A 69 14.47 -16.95 3.51
CA VAL A 69 14.60 -15.71 2.72
C VAL A 69 15.15 -16.05 1.34
N PRO A 70 14.40 -15.81 0.26
CA PRO A 70 14.87 -16.10 -1.09
C PRO A 70 16.11 -15.25 -1.40
N LYS A 71 17.15 -15.91 -1.95
CA LYS A 71 18.33 -15.22 -2.45
C LYS A 71 17.94 -14.33 -3.62
N MET A 72 18.13 -13.02 -3.47
CA MET A 72 17.90 -12.07 -4.57
C MET A 72 18.95 -12.28 -5.66
N THR A 73 18.49 -12.39 -6.90
CA THR A 73 19.34 -12.52 -8.10
C THR A 73 19.08 -11.31 -9.01
N PRO A 74 20.12 -10.63 -9.52
CA PRO A 74 19.92 -9.54 -10.45
C PRO A 74 19.17 -9.98 -11.70
N ILE A 75 18.24 -9.15 -12.17
CA ILE A 75 17.56 -9.34 -13.46
C ILE A 75 18.39 -8.80 -14.63
N GLY A 76 19.41 -7.99 -14.35
CA GLY A 76 20.25 -7.34 -15.34
C GLY A 76 21.30 -6.44 -14.69
N TYR A 77 22.12 -5.82 -15.54
CA TYR A 77 23.13 -4.86 -15.12
C TYR A 77 22.93 -3.55 -15.88
N LEU A 78 23.11 -2.44 -15.17
CA LEU A 78 23.00 -1.11 -15.75
C LEU A 78 24.35 -0.66 -16.29
N GLU A 79 24.40 -0.32 -17.58
CA GLU A 79 25.51 0.43 -18.17
C GLU A 79 25.15 1.92 -18.11
N SER A 80 25.93 2.74 -17.40
CA SER A 80 25.60 4.14 -17.16
C SER A 80 26.74 5.11 -17.48
N CYS A 81 26.41 6.39 -17.64
CA CYS A 81 27.42 7.44 -17.84
C CYS A 81 28.25 7.76 -16.58
N PHE A 82 28.06 7.04 -15.47
CA PHE A 82 28.76 7.28 -14.21
C PHE A 82 29.67 6.10 -13.84
N PRO A 83 30.98 6.16 -14.16
CA PRO A 83 31.88 5.03 -13.91
C PRO A 83 32.10 4.76 -12.41
N GLU A 84 31.95 5.78 -11.56
CA GLU A 84 32.14 5.67 -10.12
C GLU A 84 31.22 6.62 -9.35
N LYS A 85 31.18 6.45 -8.02
CA LYS A 85 30.29 7.22 -7.14
C LYS A 85 30.58 8.73 -7.15
N ASN A 86 31.85 9.10 -7.35
CA ASN A 86 32.25 10.50 -7.42
C ASN A 86 31.70 11.10 -8.71
N GLY A 87 30.96 12.20 -8.61
CA GLY A 87 30.31 12.83 -9.77
C GLY A 87 28.96 12.22 -10.14
N THR A 88 28.57 11.07 -9.56
CA THR A 88 27.19 10.58 -9.69
C THR A 88 26.25 11.54 -8.95
N PRO A 89 25.14 12.00 -9.58
CA PRO A 89 24.18 12.88 -8.93
C PRO A 89 23.58 12.17 -7.72
N ARG A 90 23.23 12.94 -6.68
CA ARG A 90 22.63 12.35 -5.48
C ARG A 90 21.21 11.81 -5.72
N GLN A 91 20.54 12.36 -6.73
CA GLN A 91 19.17 12.02 -7.14
C GLN A 91 19.07 12.22 -8.65
N GLY A 92 18.44 11.28 -9.36
CA GLY A 92 18.34 11.28 -10.82
C GLY A 92 17.68 12.53 -11.41
N SER A 93 16.71 13.10 -10.69
CA SER A 93 16.01 14.34 -11.10
C SER A 93 16.90 15.57 -11.20
N ILE A 94 18.08 15.57 -10.57
CA ILE A 94 19.04 16.67 -10.63
C ILE A 94 19.82 16.65 -11.96
N ALA A 95 19.94 15.48 -12.59
CA ALA A 95 20.65 15.29 -13.86
C ALA A 95 19.76 14.57 -14.88
N PRO A 96 18.66 15.19 -15.36
CA PRO A 96 17.69 14.53 -16.23
C PRO A 96 18.27 14.04 -17.57
N SER A 97 19.41 14.60 -17.97
CA SER A 97 20.15 14.23 -19.18
C SER A 97 21.12 13.07 -18.99
N SER A 98 21.35 12.58 -17.77
CA SER A 98 22.19 11.41 -17.54
C SER A 98 21.58 10.19 -18.24
N LYS A 99 22.41 9.40 -18.91
CA LYS A 99 21.96 8.27 -19.74
C LYS A 99 22.46 6.95 -19.17
N ALA A 100 21.63 5.93 -19.36
CA ALA A 100 22.01 4.55 -19.13
C ALA A 100 21.24 3.61 -20.06
N LYS A 101 21.68 2.37 -20.14
CA LYS A 101 20.91 1.27 -20.69
C LYS A 101 20.93 0.09 -19.72
N LEU A 102 19.79 -0.56 -19.58
CA LEU A 102 19.60 -1.74 -18.76
C LEU A 102 19.35 -2.93 -19.67
N ARG A 103 20.27 -3.90 -19.70
CA ARG A 103 20.07 -5.17 -20.40
C ARG A 103 19.50 -6.22 -19.44
N ILE A 104 18.34 -6.78 -19.78
CA ILE A 104 17.66 -7.83 -19.03
C ILE A 104 18.27 -9.19 -19.38
N LEU A 105 18.65 -9.93 -18.34
CA LEU A 105 19.27 -11.25 -18.43
C LEU A 105 18.38 -12.35 -17.83
N TRP A 106 17.22 -11.98 -17.30
CA TRP A 106 16.33 -12.91 -16.62
C TRP A 106 15.40 -13.64 -17.58
N GLY A 107 15.15 -14.91 -17.28
CA GLY A 107 14.25 -15.77 -18.04
C GLY A 107 14.88 -16.34 -19.31
N THR A 108 14.11 -17.16 -20.03
CA THR A 108 14.52 -17.72 -21.33
C THR A 108 14.28 -16.76 -22.48
N ASN A 109 13.43 -15.74 -22.28
CA ASN A 109 13.08 -14.77 -23.29
C ASN A 109 12.95 -13.36 -22.69
N PRO A 110 14.09 -12.67 -22.44
CA PRO A 110 14.11 -11.37 -21.79
C PRO A 110 13.23 -10.31 -22.45
N GLN A 111 13.13 -10.30 -23.79
CA GLN A 111 12.35 -9.29 -24.51
C GLN A 111 10.85 -9.36 -24.18
N HIS A 112 10.29 -10.56 -23.95
CA HIS A 112 8.89 -10.73 -23.60
C HIS A 112 8.58 -10.15 -22.21
N THR A 113 9.57 -10.08 -21.33
CA THR A 113 9.41 -9.49 -20.00
C THR A 113 9.27 -7.97 -20.01
N LEU A 114 9.59 -7.34 -21.16
CA LEU A 114 9.53 -5.90 -21.38
C LEU A 114 8.30 -5.47 -22.20
N GLU A 115 7.48 -6.40 -22.68
CA GLU A 115 6.27 -6.10 -23.45
C GLU A 115 5.32 -5.20 -22.64
N GLY A 116 4.80 -4.14 -23.26
CA GLY A 116 3.95 -3.12 -22.63
C GLY A 116 4.70 -2.06 -21.80
N LEU A 117 6.00 -2.23 -21.52
CA LEU A 117 6.74 -1.23 -20.75
C LEU A 117 6.92 0.10 -21.51
N ALA A 118 6.93 0.06 -22.84
CA ALA A 118 7.04 1.24 -23.70
C ALA A 118 5.83 2.18 -23.62
N ASP A 119 4.69 1.71 -23.10
CA ASP A 119 3.49 2.52 -22.91
C ASP A 119 3.64 3.51 -21.73
N TYR A 120 4.70 3.35 -20.93
CA TYR A 120 5.00 4.20 -19.79
C TYR A 120 6.15 5.16 -20.10
N SER A 121 6.04 6.39 -19.59
CA SER A 121 7.12 7.39 -19.73
C SER A 121 8.25 7.19 -18.72
N HIS A 122 7.96 6.55 -17.59
CA HIS A 122 8.89 6.42 -16.46
C HIS A 122 8.79 5.04 -15.81
N VAL A 123 9.90 4.63 -15.20
CA VAL A 123 10.06 3.34 -14.54
C VAL A 123 10.80 3.52 -13.21
N TRP A 124 10.30 2.86 -12.18
CA TRP A 124 11.06 2.62 -10.96
C TRP A 124 12.12 1.56 -11.22
N VAL A 125 13.37 1.90 -10.93
CA VAL A 125 14.51 0.99 -10.99
C VAL A 125 14.95 0.66 -9.57
N MET A 126 14.88 -0.61 -9.20
CA MET A 126 15.38 -1.13 -7.92
C MET A 126 16.73 -1.78 -8.13
N PHE A 127 17.74 -1.36 -7.36
CA PHE A 127 19.12 -1.77 -7.61
C PHE A 127 19.91 -2.00 -6.33
N LEU A 128 21.06 -2.68 -6.43
CA LEU A 128 21.96 -2.89 -5.31
C LEU A 128 23.11 -1.88 -5.32
N PHE A 129 23.38 -1.24 -4.18
CA PHE A 129 24.59 -0.44 -3.99
C PHE A 129 25.83 -1.34 -3.82
N HIS A 130 26.20 -2.03 -4.89
CA HIS A 130 27.26 -3.05 -4.91
C HIS A 130 28.64 -2.50 -4.56
N ALA A 131 28.92 -1.23 -4.88
CA ALA A 131 30.20 -0.59 -4.60
C ALA A 131 30.33 -0.02 -3.18
N ASN A 132 29.38 -0.26 -2.26
CA ASN A 132 29.40 0.33 -0.92
C ASN A 132 30.51 -0.12 0.04
N GLY A 133 31.27 -1.13 -0.33
CA GLY A 133 32.30 -1.72 0.53
C GLY A 133 31.70 -2.35 1.79
N ASN A 134 32.53 -3.07 2.54
CA ASN A 134 32.13 -3.69 3.81
C ASN A 134 32.15 -2.64 4.94
N VAL A 135 31.19 -1.72 4.91
CA VAL A 135 31.06 -0.67 5.92
C VAL A 135 30.05 -1.10 6.97
N VAL A 136 30.44 -1.01 8.24
CA VAL A 136 29.53 -1.19 9.39
C VAL A 136 28.34 -0.25 9.26
N VAL A 137 27.14 -0.82 9.15
CA VAL A 137 25.89 -0.06 9.06
C VAL A 137 25.59 0.60 10.41
N LYS A 138 25.44 1.93 10.42
CA LYS A 138 25.15 2.71 11.63
C LYS A 138 23.68 3.08 11.70
N SER A 139 23.07 3.00 12.88
CA SER A 139 21.65 3.38 13.08
C SER A 139 21.36 4.87 12.81
N LYS A 140 22.39 5.72 12.87
CA LYS A 140 22.31 7.14 12.52
C LYS A 140 23.39 7.51 11.50
N VAL A 141 23.02 8.37 10.55
CA VAL A 141 23.90 8.90 9.51
C VAL A 141 23.87 10.43 9.50
N ARG A 142 24.82 11.06 8.82
CA ARG A 142 24.88 12.52 8.63
C ARG A 142 24.65 12.84 7.15
N PRO A 143 23.40 13.07 6.72
CA PRO A 143 23.12 13.45 5.34
C PRO A 143 23.75 14.81 5.02
N PRO A 144 24.35 15.00 3.82
CA PRO A 144 24.97 16.26 3.44
C PRO A 144 24.03 17.47 3.49
N GLN A 145 22.73 17.27 3.27
CA GLN A 145 21.72 18.33 3.21
C GLN A 145 21.30 18.89 4.58
N LEU A 146 21.77 18.30 5.68
CA LEU A 146 21.32 18.64 7.03
C LEU A 146 22.40 19.29 7.89
N SER A 147 23.34 20.00 7.26
CA SER A 147 24.39 20.78 7.95
C SER A 147 25.13 20.03 9.07
N GLY A 148 25.30 18.71 8.92
CA GLY A 148 25.97 17.84 9.90
C GLY A 148 25.08 17.20 10.98
N GLU A 149 23.78 17.49 11.01
CA GLU A 149 22.84 16.82 11.92
C GLU A 149 22.77 15.31 11.66
N LYS A 150 22.75 14.54 12.74
CA LYS A 150 22.53 13.09 12.67
C LYS A 150 21.04 12.80 12.55
N LYS A 151 20.63 12.00 11.56
CA LYS A 151 19.28 11.46 11.44
C LYS A 151 19.29 9.94 11.50
N GLY A 152 18.14 9.35 11.83
CA GLY A 152 17.98 7.90 11.78
C GLY A 152 18.19 7.39 10.36
N LEU A 153 18.81 6.23 10.21
CA LEU A 153 19.13 5.66 8.89
C LEU A 153 17.90 5.60 7.97
N PHE A 154 16.76 5.14 8.49
CA PHE A 154 15.51 4.98 7.74
C PHE A 154 14.78 6.29 7.41
N SER A 155 15.19 7.42 8.01
CA SER A 155 14.68 8.74 7.65
C SER A 155 15.53 9.41 6.57
N THR A 156 16.38 8.65 5.86
CA THR A 156 17.32 9.16 4.85
C THR A 156 17.40 8.20 3.66
N ARG A 157 17.99 8.67 2.56
CA ARG A 157 18.31 7.86 1.36
C ARG A 157 19.79 7.47 1.29
N THR A 158 20.43 7.27 2.45
CA THR A 158 21.84 6.82 2.48
C THR A 158 21.99 5.48 1.76
N PRO A 159 23.09 5.25 1.01
CA PRO A 159 23.34 3.97 0.37
C PRO A 159 23.80 2.91 1.39
N HIS A 160 24.39 3.31 2.53
CA HIS A 160 24.83 2.41 3.60
C HIS A 160 23.64 1.95 4.48
N ARG A 161 23.01 0.83 4.12
CA ARG A 161 21.80 0.28 4.76
C ARG A 161 21.95 -1.23 5.02
N PRO A 162 21.17 -1.82 5.95
CA PRO A 162 21.20 -3.27 6.20
C PRO A 162 20.95 -4.08 4.93
N ASN A 163 19.96 -3.65 4.14
CA ASN A 163 19.74 -4.09 2.78
C ASN A 163 20.09 -2.92 1.86
N PRO A 164 21.22 -2.96 1.13
CA PRO A 164 21.73 -1.84 0.34
C PRO A 164 20.95 -1.70 -0.98
N ILE A 165 19.63 -1.55 -0.89
CA ILE A 165 18.72 -1.40 -2.02
C ILE A 165 18.48 0.09 -2.28
N GLY A 166 18.77 0.50 -3.52
CA GLY A 166 18.42 1.80 -4.08
C GLY A 166 17.12 1.76 -4.87
N LEU A 167 16.51 2.93 -5.03
CA LEU A 167 15.29 3.14 -5.80
C LEU A 167 15.42 4.46 -6.56
N SER A 168 15.30 4.40 -7.88
CA SER A 168 15.38 5.57 -8.75
C SER A 168 14.22 5.61 -9.72
N LEU A 169 13.63 6.79 -9.90
CA LEU A 169 12.65 7.03 -10.96
C LEU A 169 13.41 7.48 -12.20
N CYS A 170 13.37 6.67 -13.26
CA CYS A 170 14.07 6.96 -14.50
C CYS A 170 13.06 7.15 -15.62
N LYS A 171 13.39 7.99 -16.59
CA LYS A 171 12.61 8.13 -17.82
C LYS A 171 12.96 6.99 -18.77
N ILE A 172 11.96 6.41 -19.41
CA ILE A 172 12.17 5.49 -20.54
C ILE A 172 12.36 6.32 -21.80
N ASP A 173 13.52 6.18 -22.44
CA ASP A 173 13.80 6.83 -23.73
C ASP A 173 13.37 5.92 -24.90
N SER A 174 13.67 4.63 -24.81
CA SER A 174 13.30 3.61 -25.80
C SER A 174 13.52 2.20 -25.22
N ILE A 175 12.97 1.19 -25.90
CA ILE A 175 13.21 -0.23 -25.61
C ILE A 175 13.60 -0.91 -26.92
N GLU A 176 14.72 -1.62 -26.91
CA GLU A 176 15.20 -2.41 -28.05
C GLU A 176 15.52 -3.83 -27.57
N HIS A 177 14.78 -4.82 -28.06
CA HIS A 177 14.92 -6.23 -27.67
C HIS A 177 14.87 -6.44 -26.15
N ASP A 178 15.99 -6.81 -25.54
CA ASP A 178 16.17 -7.09 -24.11
C ASP A 178 16.69 -5.87 -23.33
N THR A 179 16.77 -4.71 -23.97
CA THR A 179 17.47 -3.53 -23.44
C THR A 179 16.55 -2.32 -23.33
N VAL A 180 16.51 -1.72 -22.14
CA VAL A 180 15.77 -0.49 -21.84
C VAL A 180 16.75 0.69 -21.80
N PHE A 181 16.54 1.70 -22.62
CA PHE A 181 17.33 2.94 -22.61
C PHE A 181 16.67 3.96 -21.68
N LEU A 182 17.46 4.52 -20.77
CA LEU A 182 16.98 5.32 -19.66
C LEU A 182 17.66 6.69 -19.59
N SER A 183 16.92 7.68 -19.10
CA SER A 183 17.48 8.96 -18.68
C SER A 183 17.09 9.37 -17.25
N GLY A 184 17.83 10.33 -16.70
CA GLY A 184 17.63 10.79 -15.32
C GLY A 184 18.05 9.74 -14.30
N VAL A 185 19.12 9.02 -14.59
CA VAL A 185 19.73 8.03 -13.71
C VAL A 185 20.69 8.67 -12.70
N ASP A 186 20.83 8.06 -11.54
CA ASP A 186 21.78 8.37 -10.46
C ASP A 186 22.51 7.11 -9.97
N ILE A 187 22.71 6.18 -10.90
CA ILE A 187 23.20 4.84 -10.66
C ILE A 187 24.55 4.68 -11.38
N ILE A 188 25.55 4.13 -10.68
CA ILE A 188 26.88 3.89 -11.26
C ILE A 188 26.86 2.73 -12.26
N ASP A 189 27.82 2.74 -13.17
CA ASP A 189 28.04 1.69 -14.16
C ASP A 189 28.27 0.31 -13.51
N GLY A 190 27.81 -0.74 -14.19
CA GLY A 190 27.89 -2.12 -13.71
C GLY A 190 26.95 -2.44 -12.54
N THR A 191 26.05 -1.53 -12.16
CA THR A 191 25.15 -1.75 -11.03
C THR A 191 24.17 -2.89 -11.29
N PRO A 192 24.07 -3.89 -10.39
CA PRO A 192 23.06 -4.94 -10.49
C PRO A 192 21.65 -4.39 -10.24
N ILE A 193 20.74 -4.68 -11.17
CA ILE A 193 19.32 -4.33 -11.07
C ILE A 193 18.54 -5.53 -10.53
N LEU A 194 17.70 -5.28 -9.53
CA LEU A 194 16.85 -6.28 -8.89
C LEU A 194 15.48 -6.36 -9.54
N ASP A 195 14.91 -5.21 -9.92
CA ASP A 195 13.54 -5.13 -10.41
C ASP A 195 13.33 -3.80 -11.16
N ILE A 196 12.32 -3.78 -12.04
CA ILE A 196 11.81 -2.57 -12.66
C ILE A 196 10.28 -2.57 -12.61
N LYS A 197 9.66 -1.42 -12.37
CA LYS A 197 8.19 -1.28 -12.32
C LYS A 197 7.74 0.01 -13.01
N PRO A 198 6.64 -0.01 -13.80
CA PRO A 198 6.11 1.22 -14.37
C PRO A 198 5.73 2.19 -13.26
N TYR A 199 6.04 3.47 -13.46
CA TYR A 199 5.56 4.53 -12.57
C TYR A 199 4.12 4.87 -12.92
N ILE A 200 3.22 4.79 -11.95
CA ILE A 200 1.80 5.07 -12.12
C ILE A 200 1.44 6.25 -11.22
N PRO A 201 1.19 7.46 -11.78
CA PRO A 201 0.93 8.66 -10.98
C PRO A 201 -0.19 8.49 -9.95
N ALA A 202 -1.25 7.74 -10.29
CA ALA A 202 -2.35 7.48 -9.38
C ALA A 202 -1.90 6.79 -8.08
N PHE A 203 -0.92 5.88 -8.15
CA PHE A 203 -0.49 5.08 -6.98
C PHE A 203 0.79 5.61 -6.34
N ASP A 204 1.68 6.21 -7.13
CA ASP A 204 3.01 6.58 -6.68
C ASP A 204 3.13 8.05 -6.26
N ASN A 205 2.18 8.91 -6.65
CA ASN A 205 2.18 10.31 -6.27
C ASN A 205 1.17 10.57 -5.13
N PRO A 206 1.64 10.87 -3.91
CA PRO A 206 0.74 11.09 -2.77
C PRO A 206 -0.16 12.31 -2.93
N ASN A 207 0.20 13.26 -3.81
CA ASN A 207 -0.58 14.48 -4.01
C ASN A 207 -1.77 14.29 -4.97
N LEU A 208 -1.81 13.19 -5.74
CA LEU A 208 -2.96 12.87 -6.60
C LEU A 208 -4.13 12.30 -5.78
N HIS A 209 -3.83 11.52 -4.73
CA HIS A 209 -4.83 11.06 -3.76
C HIS A 209 -5.23 12.11 -2.70
N ALA A 210 -4.47 13.20 -2.54
CA ALA A 210 -4.77 14.26 -1.56
C ALA A 210 -6.05 15.08 -1.86
N LEU A 211 -6.72 14.83 -3.00
CA LEU A 211 -8.11 15.24 -3.23
C LEU A 211 -9.13 14.39 -2.44
N VAL A 212 -8.69 13.26 -1.87
CA VAL A 212 -9.39 12.44 -0.87
C VAL A 212 -8.66 12.64 0.46
N GLN A 213 -9.20 13.60 1.24
CA GLN A 213 -8.77 14.10 2.55
C GLN A 213 -7.64 13.33 3.27
N PRO A 214 -6.47 13.94 3.55
CA PRO A 214 -5.45 13.31 4.38
C PRO A 214 -6.00 13.04 5.78
N HIS A 215 -5.87 11.80 6.25
CA HIS A 215 -6.08 11.48 7.66
C HIS A 215 -5.00 12.22 8.48
N PRO A 216 -5.36 13.07 9.46
CA PRO A 216 -4.35 13.78 10.25
C PRO A 216 -3.46 12.77 10.97
N LEU A 217 -2.13 12.92 10.84
CA LEU A 217 -1.20 12.23 11.72
C LEU A 217 -1.54 12.66 13.16
N PRO A 218 -1.66 11.74 14.12
CA PRO A 218 -1.91 12.12 15.51
C PRO A 218 -0.76 13.02 15.99
N GLU A 219 -1.13 14.17 16.56
CA GLU A 219 -0.16 15.13 17.10
C GLU A 219 0.77 14.44 18.10
N ARG A 220 2.07 14.71 17.98
CA ARG A 220 3.05 14.31 19.01
C ARG A 220 2.66 14.96 20.33
N LYS A 221 2.06 14.18 21.24
CA LYS A 221 1.97 14.58 22.65
C LYS A 221 3.39 14.80 23.15
N LYS A 222 3.70 16.03 23.57
CA LYS A 222 4.93 16.34 24.30
C LYS A 222 4.98 15.44 25.53
N GLU A 223 6.06 14.69 25.62
CA GLU A 223 6.48 13.88 26.76
C GLU A 223 6.40 14.73 28.04
N ARG A 224 5.33 14.55 28.81
CA ARG A 224 5.18 15.08 30.17
C ARG A 224 4.44 14.03 31.00
N ASP A 225 5.21 13.47 31.93
CA ASP A 225 4.85 12.76 33.15
C ASP A 225 3.74 11.71 33.03
N LEU A 226 4.14 10.44 32.90
CA LEU A 226 3.25 9.29 33.05
C LEU A 226 2.63 9.30 34.46
N PRO A 227 1.30 9.29 34.60
CA PRO A 227 0.66 8.71 35.76
C PRO A 227 0.63 7.19 35.56
N THR A 228 1.23 6.47 36.50
CA THR A 228 0.97 5.05 36.73
C THR A 228 -0.46 4.90 37.26
N ASP A 229 -1.40 4.43 36.44
CA ASP A 229 -2.38 3.44 36.89
C ASP A 229 -3.18 2.84 35.73
N ASP A 230 -3.63 1.62 35.96
CA ASP A 230 -4.34 0.69 35.08
C ASP A 230 -5.55 1.28 34.33
N THR A 231 -5.57 1.06 33.01
CA THR A 231 -6.66 0.34 32.33
C THR A 231 -6.30 0.14 30.86
N SER A 232 -6.17 -1.13 30.48
CA SER A 232 -5.95 -1.59 29.12
C SER A 232 -7.13 -1.24 28.21
N VAL A 233 -7.14 -0.05 27.63
CA VAL A 233 -7.87 0.18 26.38
C VAL A 233 -6.92 -0.23 25.26
N ALA A 234 -7.00 -1.51 24.88
CA ALA A 234 -6.33 -2.00 23.69
C ALA A 234 -7.05 -1.38 22.47
N THR A 235 -6.69 -0.15 22.12
CA THR A 235 -7.06 0.44 20.83
C THR A 235 -6.36 -0.40 19.77
N SER A 236 -7.11 -1.24 19.03
CA SER A 236 -6.50 -2.07 17.99
C SER A 236 -5.87 -1.15 16.95
N TYR A 237 -4.54 -1.13 16.87
CA TYR A 237 -3.77 -0.35 15.89
C TYR A 237 -4.10 -0.69 14.42
N PHE A 238 -4.80 -1.80 14.21
CA PHE A 238 -5.18 -2.30 12.90
C PHE A 238 -6.72 -2.24 12.76
N SER A 239 -7.19 -1.37 11.87
CA SER A 239 -8.58 -1.40 11.39
C SER A 239 -8.58 -1.98 9.97
N THR A 240 -9.54 -2.84 9.68
CA THR A 240 -9.72 -3.39 8.33
C THR A 240 -10.64 -2.44 7.55
N PRO A 241 -10.25 -1.93 6.37
CA PRO A 241 -11.10 -1.05 5.57
C PRO A 241 -12.42 -1.71 5.18
N ASP A 242 -13.50 -0.92 5.12
CA ASP A 242 -14.88 -1.41 4.92
C ASP A 242 -15.11 -2.18 3.61
N TYR A 243 -14.25 -2.01 2.61
CA TYR A 243 -14.31 -2.71 1.32
C TYR A 243 -13.76 -4.15 1.35
N VAL A 244 -13.16 -4.57 2.47
CA VAL A 244 -12.69 -5.95 2.66
C VAL A 244 -13.81 -6.77 3.33
N LYS A 245 -14.67 -7.41 2.52
CA LYS A 245 -15.69 -8.33 3.04
C LYS A 245 -15.08 -9.71 3.31
N ARG A 246 -15.31 -10.25 4.51
CA ARG A 246 -14.91 -11.61 4.87
C ARG A 246 -16.07 -12.59 4.60
N THR A 247 -16.03 -13.28 3.48
CA THR A 247 -16.80 -14.52 3.30
C THR A 247 -16.04 -15.67 3.99
N GLN A 248 -16.77 -16.68 4.48
CA GLN A 248 -16.35 -17.66 5.49
C GLN A 248 -15.23 -18.64 5.08
N ASP A 249 -14.08 -18.14 4.60
CA ASP A 249 -12.74 -18.76 4.61
C ASP A 249 -11.79 -18.14 3.55
N LYS A 250 -12.18 -17.03 2.90
CA LYS A 250 -11.30 -16.24 2.03
C LYS A 250 -11.47 -14.75 2.26
N LEU A 251 -10.35 -14.05 2.40
CA LEU A 251 -10.29 -12.59 2.20
C LEU A 251 -10.63 -12.35 0.73
N THR A 252 -11.84 -11.87 0.46
CA THR A 252 -12.24 -11.50 -0.90
C THR A 252 -12.20 -9.99 -0.97
N ILE A 253 -11.32 -9.42 -1.80
CA ILE A 253 -11.37 -8.01 -2.15
C ILE A 253 -12.67 -7.83 -2.92
N VAL A 254 -13.64 -7.11 -2.36
CA VAL A 254 -14.87 -6.78 -3.06
C VAL A 254 -14.66 -5.39 -3.66
N PHE A 255 -14.21 -5.38 -4.90
CA PHE A 255 -14.22 -4.18 -5.72
C PHE A 255 -15.66 -3.65 -5.77
N SER A 256 -15.85 -2.36 -5.52
CA SER A 256 -17.15 -1.72 -5.75
C SER A 256 -17.50 -1.86 -7.23
N SER A 257 -18.78 -1.87 -7.57
CA SER A 257 -19.28 -2.00 -8.96
C SER A 257 -18.79 -0.91 -9.93
N SER A 258 -18.04 0.07 -9.43
CA SER A 258 -17.36 1.11 -10.20
C SER A 258 -15.91 0.78 -10.56
N ALA A 259 -15.30 -0.24 -9.94
CA ALA A 259 -13.88 -0.55 -10.13
C ALA A 259 -13.60 -1.49 -11.32
N GLU A 260 -14.64 -2.08 -11.93
CA GLU A 260 -14.50 -2.74 -13.25
C GLU A 260 -14.36 -1.71 -14.39
N GLU A 261 -14.82 -0.47 -14.20
CA GLU A 261 -14.66 0.60 -15.20
C GLU A 261 -13.26 1.24 -15.15
N ASP A 262 -12.57 1.20 -14.01
CA ASP A 262 -11.22 1.78 -13.82
C ASP A 262 -10.06 0.86 -14.28
N LEU A 263 -10.38 -0.35 -14.77
CA LEU A 263 -9.42 -1.33 -15.31
C LEU A 263 -9.52 -1.49 -16.84
N GLY A 264 -10.24 -0.58 -17.51
CA GLY A 264 -10.33 -0.49 -18.98
C GLY A 264 -9.26 0.38 -19.61
#